data_AF-A0A2H1E6N4-F1
#
_entry.id   AF-A0A2H1E6N4-F1
#
_cell.length_a   1.000
_cell.length_b   1.000
_cell.length_c   1.000
_cell.angle_alpha   90.00
_cell.angle_beta   90.00
_cell.angle_gamma   90.00
#
_symmetry.space_group_name_H-M   'P 1'
#
loop_
_entity.id
_entity.type
_entity.pdbx_description
1 polymer ?
#
loop_
_entity_poly.entity_id
_entity_poly.type
_entity_poly.pdbx_seq_one_letter_code
_entity_poly.pdbx_strand_id
1 'polypeptide(L)' 'MKIIIKILFIIFILWMALGGYLLNVEHPKGQIIMGLGVLYMAFILMPIFIYYRYKDGKYKKYILNDKKIKEWMK' A
#
# COMPACT_ATOMS: atom_id res chain seq x y z
N MET A 1 -2.94 -11.19 -9.26
CA MET A 1 -2.95 -10.27 -8.10
C MET A 1 -1.79 -9.27 -8.08
N LYS A 2 -0.56 -9.65 -8.47
CA LYS A 2 0.57 -8.70 -8.63
C LYS A 2 0.25 -7.52 -9.57
N ILE A 3 -0.47 -7.79 -10.65
CA ILE A 3 -0.88 -6.78 -11.65
C ILE A 3 -1.90 -5.79 -11.06
N ILE A 4 -2.90 -6.29 -10.31
CA ILE A 4 -3.94 -5.45 -9.70
C ILE A 4 -3.31 -4.42 -8.75
N ILE A 5 -2.39 -4.84 -7.88
CA ILE A 5 -1.69 -3.91 -6.98
C ILE A 5 -0.83 -2.91 -7.75
N LYS A 6 -0.15 -3.33 -8.82
CA LYS A 6 0.61 -2.41 -9.68
C LYS A 6 -0.31 -1.35 -10.31
N ILE A 7 -1.47 -1.75 -10.81
CA ILE A 7 -2.46 -0.82 -11.38
C ILE A 7 -2.97 0.16 -10.32
N LEU A 8 -3.40 -0.34 -9.15
CA LEU A 8 -3.87 0.50 -8.04
C LEU A 8 -2.80 1.51 -7.59
N PHE A 9 -1.53 1.10 -7.63
CA PHE A 9 -0.39 1.96 -7.28
C PHE A 9 -0.10 3.02 -8.34
N ILE A 10 -0.17 2.68 -9.63
CA ILE A 10 -0.01 3.66 -10.72
C ILE A 10 -1.14 4.71 -10.65
N ILE A 11 -2.38 4.27 -10.44
CA ILE A 11 -3.53 5.18 -10.26
C ILE A 11 -3.29 6.12 -9.08
N PHE A 12 -2.78 5.60 -7.97
CA PHE A 12 -2.44 6.41 -6.80
C PHE A 12 -1.39 7.49 -7.12
N ILE A 13 -0.32 7.15 -7.84
CA ILE A 13 0.71 8.13 -8.23
C ILE A 13 0.12 9.22 -9.12
N LEU A 14 -0.69 8.86 -10.11
CA LEU A 14 -1.35 9.83 -10.99
C LEU A 14 -2.29 10.76 -10.20
N TRP A 15 -3.05 10.20 -9.24
CA TRP A 15 -3.92 10.98 -8.38
C TRP A 15 -3.11 11.94 -7.49
N MET A 16 -2.03 11.48 -6.86
CA MET A 16 -1.17 12.34 -6.04
C MET A 16 -0.51 13.45 -6.86
N ALA A 17 -0.10 13.16 -8.10
CA ALA A 17 0.43 14.17 -9.01
C ALA A 17 -0.64 15.23 -9.37
N LEU A 18 -1.87 14.81 -9.69
CA LEU A 18 -2.99 15.71 -9.95
C LEU A 18 -3.37 16.55 -8.72
N GLY A 19 -3.44 15.93 -7.55
CA GLY A 19 -3.73 16.61 -6.28
C GLY A 19 -2.64 17.63 -5.92
N GLY A 20 -1.37 17.28 -6.12
CA GLY A 20 -0.24 18.19 -5.92
C GLY A 20 -0.24 19.35 -6.91
N TYR A 21 -0.56 19.09 -8.19
CA TYR A 21 -0.73 20.14 -9.18
C TYR A 21 -1.88 21.10 -8.80
N LEU A 22 -3.03 20.57 -8.38
CA LEU A 22 -4.20 21.35 -7.95
C LEU A 22 -3.92 22.20 -6.70
N LEU A 23 -3.07 21.74 -5.79
CA LEU A 23 -2.61 22.57 -4.68
C LEU A 23 -1.69 23.71 -5.13
N ASN A 24 -0.81 23.46 -6.11
CA ASN A 24 0.09 24.50 -6.62
C ASN A 24 -0.66 25.65 -7.32
N VAL A 25 -1.78 25.35 -7.97
CA VAL A 25 -2.65 26.38 -8.58
C VAL A 25 -3.66 26.99 -7.60
N GLU A 26 -3.47 26.77 -6.29
CA GLU A 26 -4.34 27.25 -5.20
C GLU A 26 -5.83 26.94 -5.41
N HIS A 27 -6.14 25.85 -6.13
CA HIS A 27 -7.52 25.50 -6.41
C HIS A 27 -8.21 25.11 -5.09
N PRO A 28 -9.37 25.68 -4.75
CA PRO A 28 -10.01 25.50 -3.44
C PRO A 28 -10.38 24.04 -3.14
N LYS A 29 -10.50 23.19 -4.17
CA LYS A 29 -10.75 21.74 -4.04
C LYS A 29 -9.48 20.88 -3.96
N GLY A 30 -8.30 21.46 -4.10
CA GLY A 30 -7.02 20.73 -4.14
C GLY A 30 -6.75 19.94 -2.86
N GLN A 31 -7.01 20.53 -1.69
CA GLN A 31 -6.86 19.86 -0.39
C GLN A 31 -7.80 18.65 -0.25
N ILE A 32 -9.06 18.79 -0.70
CA ILE A 32 -10.05 17.70 -0.64
C ILE A 32 -9.63 16.55 -1.55
N ILE A 33 -9.19 16.86 -2.78
CA ILE A 33 -8.75 15.84 -3.76
C ILE A 33 -7.51 15.10 -3.26
N MET A 34 -6.59 15.81 -2.62
CA MET A 34 -5.41 15.20 -2.00
C MET A 34 -5.79 14.33 -0.79
N GLY A 35 -6.67 14.82 0.08
CA GLY A 35 -7.19 14.05 1.22
C GLY A 35 -7.91 12.77 0.79
N LEU A 36 -8.70 12.82 -0.28
CA LEU A 36 -9.34 11.64 -0.88
C LEU A 36 -8.30 10.64 -1.42
N GLY A 37 -7.20 11.12 -2.01
CA GLY A 37 -6.08 10.27 -2.44
C GLY A 37 -5.42 9.54 -1.28
N VAL A 38 -5.21 10.22 -0.14
CA VAL A 38 -4.68 9.62 1.08
C VAL A 38 -5.66 8.61 1.68
N LEU A 39 -6.96 8.90 1.70
CA LEU A 39 -7.99 7.96 2.15
C LEU A 39 -8.03 6.71 1.28
N TYR A 40 -7.96 6.86 -0.05
CA TYR A 40 -7.84 5.73 -0.97
C TYR A 40 -6.60 4.88 -0.65
N MET A 41 -5.45 5.51 -0.39
CA MET A 41 -4.23 4.80 -0.01
C MET A 41 -4.43 3.98 1.27
N ALA A 42 -5.01 4.60 2.30
CA ALA A 42 -5.17 4.01 3.62
C ALA A 42 -6.19 2.86 3.65
N PHE A 43 -7.34 3.04 3.00
CA PHE A 43 -8.47 2.10 3.10
C PHE A 43 -8.57 1.10 1.94
N ILE A 44 -7.97 1.39 0.78
CA ILE A 44 -8.04 0.49 -0.38
C ILE A 44 -6.66 -0.09 -0.66
N LEU A 45 -5.66 0.74 -0.92
CA LEU A 45 -4.35 0.27 -1.35
C LEU A 45 -3.64 -0.55 -0.26
N MET A 46 -3.61 -0.04 0.98
CA MET A 46 -2.94 -0.71 2.10
C MET A 46 -3.54 -2.09 2.42
N PRO A 47 -4.87 -2.23 2.64
CA PRO A 47 -5.46 -3.52 2.99
C PRO A 47 -5.32 -4.55 1.87
N ILE A 48 -5.50 -4.15 0.61
CA ILE A 48 -5.31 -5.04 -0.55
C ILE A 48 -3.85 -5.49 -0.67
N PHE A 49 -2.90 -4.58 -0.44
CA PHE A 49 -1.47 -4.88 -0.45
C PHE A 49 -1.10 -5.89 0.65
N ILE A 50 -1.57 -5.67 1.88
CA ILE A 50 -1.36 -6.57 3.01
C ILE A 50 -1.99 -7.94 2.70
N TYR A 51 -3.26 -7.98 2.28
CA TYR A 51 -3.93 -9.23 1.92
C TYR A 51 -3.12 -10.03 0.90
N TYR A 52 -2.69 -9.40 -0.20
CA TYR A 52 -1.87 -10.08 -1.20
C TYR A 52 -0.53 -10.59 -0.67
N ARG A 53 0.10 -9.84 0.24
CA ARG A 53 1.39 -10.23 0.82
C ARG A 53 1.26 -11.42 1.78
N TYR A 54 0.18 -11.47 2.54
CA TYR A 54 -0.09 -12.54 3.52
C TYR A 54 -0.76 -13.77 2.90
N LYS A 55 -1.32 -13.62 1.70
CA LYS A 55 -1.86 -14.74 0.90
C LYS A 55 -0.79 -15.81 0.64
N ASP A 56 -1.23 -17.07 0.55
CA ASP A 56 -0.41 -18.26 0.27
C ASP A 56 0.55 -18.67 1.40
N GLY A 57 0.26 -18.30 2.66
CA GLY A 57 1.03 -18.79 3.81
C GLY A 57 2.43 -18.20 3.93
N LYS A 58 2.79 -17.20 3.13
CA LYS A 58 4.11 -16.53 3.16
C LYS A 58 4.42 -15.87 4.51
N TYR A 59 3.39 -15.54 5.29
CA TYR A 59 3.56 -15.06 6.66
C TYR A 59 4.25 -16.09 7.57
N LYS A 60 4.06 -17.39 7.33
CA LYS A 60 4.70 -18.46 8.11
C LYS A 60 6.24 -18.44 8.00
N LYS A 61 6.79 -17.84 6.94
CA LYS A 61 8.25 -17.60 6.82
C LYS A 61 8.77 -16.62 7.88
N TYR A 62 7.92 -15.73 8.39
CA TYR A 62 8.29 -14.72 9.39
C TYR A 62 7.91 -15.11 10.83
N ILE A 63 7.18 -16.21 11.01
CA ILE A 63 6.91 -16.76 12.35
C ILE A 63 8.21 -17.35 12.91
N LEU A 64 8.61 -16.86 14.08
CA LEU A 64 9.66 -17.44 14.90
C LEU A 64 9.08 -18.71 15.54
N ASN A 65 9.73 -19.85 15.32
CA ASN A 65 9.31 -21.13 15.87
C ASN A 65 10.54 -21.81 16.46
N ASP A 66 10.36 -22.63 17.50
CA ASP A 66 11.43 -23.31 18.22
C ASP A 66 12.35 -24.11 17.29
N LYS A 67 11.80 -24.65 16.19
CA LYS A 67 12.59 -25.31 15.14
C LYS A 67 13.59 -24.37 14.46
N LYS A 68 13.18 -23.15 14.10
CA LYS A 68 14.06 -22.14 13.49
C LYS A 68 15.10 -21.61 14.47
N ILE A 69 14.71 -21.41 15.73
CA ILE A 69 15.62 -20.96 16.78
C ILE A 69 16.70 -22.03 17.01
N LYS A 70 16.31 -23.31 17.06
CA LYS A 70 17.26 -24.43 17.16
C LYS A 70 18.17 -24.58 15.94
N GLU A 71 17.69 -24.28 14.72
CA GLU A 71 18.55 -24.21 13.52
C GLU A 71 19.58 -23.07 13.60
N TRP A 72 19.22 -21.90 14.15
CA TRP A 72 20.15 -20.77 14.28
C TRP A 72 21.20 -20.96 15.38
N MET A 73 20.90 -21.79 16.39
CA MET A 73 21.82 -22.12 17.47
C MET A 73 22.78 -23.28 17.13
N LYS A 74 22.69 -23.85 15.93
CA LYS A 74 23.47 -25.00 15.48
C LYS A 74 24.52 -24.55 14.46
#